data_AF-A0A0D1EFD4-F1
#
_entry.id   AF-A0A0D1EFD4-F1
#
_cell.length_a   1.000
_cell.length_b   1.000
_cell.length_c   1.000
_cell.angle_alpha   90.00
_cell.angle_beta   90.00
_cell.angle_gamma   90.00
#
_symmetry.space_group_name_H-M   'P 1'
#
loop_
_entity.id
_entity.type
_entity.pdbx_description
1 polymer ?
#
loop_
_entity_poly.entity_id
_entity_poly.type
_entity_poly.pdbx_seq_one_letter_code
_entity_poly.pdbx_strand_id
1 'polypeptide(L)'
;MADVAATEGASACVNSIGNAIGMPQLCDAWFGNQIFWLVVTLVAIFFLLTRVALPRLGAVLAERTGTVSNDLAAAEDFKRQAEEAEETYQKALADARAEATRIGQEARDAIKADLDAAIADADARIAERTSESEAQIAEIRAGAAQSVTEVAKDVAAELVQALGGSADKGAVDAAVDSRVKGA
;
A
#
# COMPACT_ATOMS: atom_id res chain seq x y z
N MET A 1 -54.61 -81.27 -75.89
CA MET A 1 -55.29 -80.35 -74.95
C MET A 1 -54.24 -79.87 -73.99
N ALA A 2 -53.82 -78.62 -74.14
CA ALA A 2 -52.78 -78.00 -73.33
C ALA A 2 -53.41 -77.58 -71.99
N ASP A 3 -52.86 -78.09 -70.88
CA ASP A 3 -53.19 -77.60 -69.55
C ASP A 3 -52.20 -76.48 -69.19
N VAL A 4 -52.75 -75.37 -68.72
CA VAL A 4 -52.10 -74.07 -68.62
C VAL A 4 -51.25 -74.05 -67.35
N ALA A 5 -49.95 -73.78 -67.52
CA ALA A 5 -49.03 -73.57 -66.40
C ALA A 5 -49.54 -72.44 -65.50
N ALA A 6 -49.85 -72.76 -64.25
CA ALA A 6 -50.10 -71.78 -63.20
C ALA A 6 -48.80 -70.98 -62.99
N THR A 7 -48.79 -69.74 -63.47
CA THR A 7 -47.73 -68.78 -63.16
C THR A 7 -47.93 -68.31 -61.72
N GLU A 8 -47.02 -68.70 -60.83
CA GLU A 8 -46.93 -68.16 -59.47
C GLU A 8 -46.62 -66.66 -59.56
N GLY A 9 -47.65 -65.83 -59.43
CA GLY A 9 -47.47 -64.40 -59.20
C GLY A 9 -46.71 -64.19 -57.88
N ALA A 10 -45.77 -63.24 -57.84
CA ALA A 10 -44.92 -62.99 -56.67
C ALA A 10 -45.72 -62.66 -55.37
N SER A 11 -46.98 -62.24 -55.50
CA SER A 11 -47.97 -62.20 -54.41
C SER A 11 -49.40 -62.17 -54.97
N ALA A 12 -50.39 -62.43 -54.11
CA ALA A 12 -51.82 -62.30 -54.45
C ALA A 12 -52.26 -60.88 -54.89
N CYS A 13 -51.37 -59.91 -54.82
CA CYS A 13 -51.63 -58.49 -55.09
C CYS A 13 -50.94 -57.97 -56.37
N VAL A 14 -50.34 -58.87 -57.15
CA VAL A 14 -49.71 -58.60 -58.44
C VAL A 14 -50.30 -59.56 -59.47
N ASN A 15 -50.73 -59.04 -60.63
CA ASN A 15 -51.26 -59.89 -61.70
C ASN A 15 -50.13 -60.62 -62.45
N SER A 16 -50.51 -61.54 -63.35
CA SER A 16 -49.56 -62.35 -64.12
C SER A 16 -48.61 -61.57 -65.05
N ILE A 17 -48.85 -60.26 -65.26
CA ILE A 17 -48.05 -59.36 -66.09
C ILE A 17 -47.19 -58.42 -65.21
N GLY A 18 -47.25 -58.55 -63.88
CA GLY A 18 -46.48 -57.71 -62.95
C GLY A 18 -47.15 -56.39 -62.56
N ASN A 19 -48.38 -56.14 -63.03
CA ASN A 19 -49.13 -54.94 -62.64
C ASN A 19 -49.88 -55.17 -61.34
N ALA A 20 -49.98 -54.11 -60.55
CA ALA A 20 -50.55 -54.21 -59.22
C ALA A 20 -52.09 -54.22 -59.26
N ILE A 21 -52.70 -55.10 -58.46
CA ILE A 21 -54.16 -55.28 -58.41
C ILE A 21 -54.73 -54.38 -57.31
N GLY A 22 -55.58 -53.39 -57.67
CA GLY A 22 -56.18 -52.46 -56.72
C GLY A 22 -55.19 -51.43 -56.16
N MET A 23 -55.29 -51.12 -54.86
CA MET A 23 -54.35 -50.27 -54.13
C MET A 23 -53.26 -51.14 -53.48
N PRO A 24 -52.08 -51.30 -54.12
CA PRO A 24 -51.10 -52.32 -53.76
C PRO A 24 -50.50 -52.13 -52.36
N GLN A 25 -50.51 -50.90 -51.87
CA GLN A 25 -50.06 -50.49 -50.55
C GLN A 25 -50.96 -50.96 -49.39
N LEU A 26 -52.18 -51.42 -49.67
CA LEU A 26 -53.13 -51.93 -48.67
C LEU A 26 -53.27 -53.46 -48.71
N CYS A 27 -52.41 -54.14 -49.47
CA CYS A 27 -52.37 -55.60 -49.56
C CYS A 27 -51.87 -56.23 -48.25
N ASP A 28 -52.68 -57.07 -47.64
CA ASP A 28 -52.38 -57.78 -46.39
C ASP A 28 -51.22 -58.77 -46.51
N ALA A 29 -51.06 -59.40 -47.67
CA ALA A 29 -49.98 -60.35 -47.95
C ALA A 29 -48.58 -59.73 -47.83
N TRP A 30 -48.43 -58.40 -47.90
CA TRP A 30 -47.14 -57.70 -47.76
C TRP A 30 -46.88 -57.18 -46.35
N PHE A 31 -47.91 -57.04 -45.51
CA PHE A 31 -47.75 -56.46 -44.17
C PHE A 31 -46.83 -57.28 -43.27
N GLY A 32 -46.83 -58.61 -43.36
CA GLY A 32 -45.94 -59.46 -42.55
C GLY A 32 -44.45 -59.15 -42.77
N ASN A 33 -44.02 -59.02 -44.02
CA ASN A 33 -42.64 -58.70 -44.37
C ASN A 33 -42.27 -57.25 -43.98
N GLN A 34 -43.17 -56.30 -44.20
CA GLN A 34 -42.95 -54.89 -43.81
C GLN A 34 -42.84 -54.73 -42.29
N ILE A 35 -43.72 -55.37 -41.52
CA ILE A 35 -43.69 -55.35 -40.05
C ILE A 35 -42.40 -56.01 -39.53
N PHE A 36 -41.99 -57.14 -40.12
CA PHE A 36 -40.74 -57.82 -39.73
C PHE A 36 -39.53 -56.88 -39.88
N TRP A 37 -39.34 -56.27 -41.06
CA TRP A 37 -38.22 -55.34 -41.27
C TRP A 37 -38.35 -54.05 -40.46
N LEU A 38 -39.56 -53.57 -40.22
CA LEU A 38 -39.80 -52.43 -39.33
C LEU A 38 -39.28 -52.75 -37.92
N VAL A 39 -39.65 -53.91 -37.35
CA VAL A 39 -39.18 -54.32 -36.03
C VAL A 39 -37.66 -54.51 -36.01
N VAL A 40 -37.10 -55.18 -37.02
CA VAL A 40 -35.64 -55.41 -37.12
C VAL A 40 -34.87 -54.08 -37.19
N THR A 41 -35.31 -53.15 -38.04
CA THR A 41 -34.65 -51.84 -38.18
C THR A 41 -34.83 -50.97 -36.96
N LEU A 42 -36.01 -50.98 -36.32
CA LEU A 42 -36.26 -50.28 -35.06
C LEU A 42 -35.33 -50.78 -33.95
N VAL A 43 -35.19 -52.10 -33.80
CA VAL A 43 -34.29 -52.71 -32.81
C VAL A 43 -32.84 -52.35 -33.13
N ALA A 44 -32.42 -52.42 -34.41
CA ALA A 44 -31.07 -52.05 -34.81
C ALA A 44 -30.74 -50.58 -34.48
N ILE A 45 -31.65 -49.65 -34.80
CA ILE A 45 -31.51 -48.22 -34.47
C ILE A 45 -31.51 -48.03 -32.95
N PHE A 46 -32.41 -48.70 -32.22
CA PHE A 46 -32.47 -48.61 -30.75
C PHE A 46 -31.13 -49.00 -30.11
N PHE A 47 -30.53 -50.12 -30.54
CA PHE A 47 -29.22 -50.55 -30.06
C PHE A 47 -28.10 -49.58 -30.45
N LEU A 48 -28.13 -49.04 -31.66
CA LEU A 48 -27.14 -48.05 -32.10
C LEU A 48 -27.22 -46.76 -31.26
N LEU A 49 -28.44 -46.28 -30.99
CA LEU A 49 -28.64 -45.08 -30.18
C LEU A 49 -28.22 -45.31 -28.73
N THR A 50 -28.68 -46.39 -28.10
CA THR A 50 -28.36 -46.69 -26.70
C THR A 50 -26.89 -47.01 -26.49
N ARG A 51 -26.25 -47.72 -27.42
CA ARG A 51 -24.88 -48.20 -27.23
C ARG A 51 -23.81 -47.26 -27.77
N VAL A 52 -24.13 -46.36 -28.71
CA VAL A 52 -23.16 -45.48 -29.38
C VAL A 52 -23.53 -44.00 -29.27
N ALA A 53 -24.75 -43.61 -29.68
CA ALA A 53 -25.10 -42.19 -29.77
C ALA A 53 -25.26 -41.52 -28.40
N LEU A 54 -26.08 -42.09 -27.51
CA LEU A 54 -26.32 -41.59 -26.16
C LEU A 54 -25.05 -41.53 -25.29
N PRO A 55 -24.17 -42.56 -25.24
CA PRO A 55 -22.95 -42.47 -24.44
C PRO A 55 -21.97 -41.43 -24.95
N ARG A 56 -21.88 -41.20 -26.28
CA ARG A 56 -21.04 -40.13 -26.84
C ARG A 56 -21.57 -38.74 -26.46
N LEU A 57 -22.88 -38.52 -26.53
CA LEU A 57 -23.50 -37.28 -26.08
C LEU A 57 -23.29 -37.05 -24.57
N GLY A 58 -23.44 -38.11 -23.76
CA GLY A 58 -23.18 -38.05 -22.32
C GLY A 58 -21.73 -37.68 -21.99
N ALA A 59 -20.76 -38.23 -22.74
CA ALA A 59 -19.34 -37.90 -22.56
C ALA A 59 -19.05 -36.42 -22.83
N VAL A 60 -19.56 -35.85 -23.91
CA VAL A 60 -19.38 -34.42 -24.24
C VAL A 60 -20.04 -33.52 -23.20
N LEU A 61 -21.21 -33.91 -22.69
CA LEU A 61 -21.89 -33.13 -21.66
C LEU A 61 -21.13 -33.18 -20.34
N ALA A 62 -20.65 -34.35 -19.94
CA ALA A 62 -19.82 -34.53 -18.75
C ALA A 62 -18.50 -33.75 -18.85
N GLU A 63 -17.84 -33.75 -20.02
CA GLU A 63 -16.64 -32.95 -20.27
C GLU A 63 -16.91 -31.46 -20.07
N ARG A 64 -17.97 -30.91 -20.69
CA ARG A 64 -18.34 -29.50 -20.52
C ARG A 64 -18.67 -29.14 -19.09
N THR A 65 -19.47 -29.96 -18.41
CA THR A 65 -19.79 -29.73 -16.99
C THR A 65 -18.54 -29.80 -16.12
N GLY A 66 -17.63 -30.73 -16.41
CA GLY A 66 -16.35 -30.85 -15.73
C GLY A 66 -15.48 -29.61 -15.92
N THR A 67 -15.32 -29.12 -17.15
CA THR A 67 -14.56 -27.90 -17.45
C THR A 67 -15.16 -26.69 -16.75
N VAL A 68 -16.48 -26.48 -16.84
CA VAL A 68 -17.15 -25.35 -16.18
C VAL A 68 -16.98 -25.41 -14.67
N SER A 69 -17.12 -26.60 -14.06
CA SER A 69 -16.92 -26.76 -12.62
C SER A 69 -15.47 -26.48 -12.21
N ASN A 70 -14.50 -26.92 -13.01
CA ASN A 70 -13.09 -26.69 -12.76
C ASN A 70 -12.74 -25.20 -12.88
N ASP A 71 -13.23 -24.54 -13.93
CA ASP A 71 -13.01 -23.11 -14.15
C ASP A 71 -13.66 -22.27 -13.05
N LEU A 72 -14.86 -22.66 -12.58
CA LEU A 72 -15.51 -22.00 -11.46
C LEU A 72 -14.70 -22.17 -10.16
N ALA A 73 -14.24 -23.39 -9.86
CA ALA A 73 -13.41 -23.64 -8.69
C ALA A 73 -12.09 -22.84 -8.73
N ALA A 74 -11.44 -22.76 -9.90
CA ALA A 74 -10.25 -21.95 -10.10
C ALA A 74 -10.54 -20.45 -9.91
N ALA A 75 -11.66 -19.95 -10.44
CA ALA A 75 -12.08 -18.56 -10.27
C ALA A 75 -12.35 -18.21 -8.80
N GLU A 76 -13.02 -19.11 -8.06
CA GLU A 76 -13.25 -18.95 -6.61
C GLU A 76 -11.94 -18.96 -5.81
N ASP A 77 -11.01 -19.84 -6.16
CA ASP A 77 -9.69 -19.89 -5.54
C ASP A 77 -8.88 -18.62 -5.79
N PHE A 78 -8.84 -18.13 -7.04
CA PHE A 78 -8.18 -16.85 -7.36
C PHE A 78 -8.84 -15.66 -6.66
N LYS A 79 -10.18 -15.66 -6.55
CA LYS A 79 -10.89 -14.63 -5.80
C LYS A 79 -10.49 -14.64 -4.33
N ARG A 80 -10.46 -15.81 -3.69
CA ARG A 80 -10.02 -15.94 -2.29
C ARG A 80 -8.57 -15.49 -2.11
N GLN A 81 -7.66 -15.90 -3.00
CA GLN A 81 -6.26 -15.47 -2.96
C GLN A 81 -6.13 -13.94 -3.12
N ALA A 82 -6.95 -13.32 -3.99
CA ALA A 82 -6.96 -11.88 -4.16
C ALA A 82 -7.48 -11.15 -2.91
N GLU A 83 -8.54 -11.66 -2.28
CA GLU A 83 -9.08 -11.11 -1.03
C GLU A 83 -8.06 -11.21 0.13
N GLU A 84 -7.38 -12.35 0.27
CA GLU A 84 -6.33 -12.56 1.28
C GLU A 84 -5.11 -11.67 1.04
N ALA A 85 -4.70 -11.52 -0.22
CA ALA A 85 -3.61 -10.62 -0.60
C ALA A 85 -3.98 -9.15 -0.35
N GLU A 86 -5.23 -8.76 -0.62
CA GLU A 86 -5.74 -7.42 -0.34
C GLU A 86 -5.74 -7.15 1.17
N GLU A 87 -6.24 -8.07 1.99
CA GLU A 87 -6.24 -7.92 3.45
C GLU A 87 -4.80 -7.78 3.99
N THR A 88 -3.88 -8.63 3.53
CA THR A 88 -2.47 -8.58 3.92
C THR A 88 -1.82 -7.27 3.50
N TYR A 89 -2.10 -6.79 2.29
CA TYR A 89 -1.60 -5.53 1.78
C TYR A 89 -2.14 -4.34 2.60
N GLN A 90 -3.44 -4.31 2.88
CA GLN A 90 -4.06 -3.24 3.68
C GLN A 90 -3.49 -3.22 5.10
N LYS A 91 -3.28 -4.39 5.71
CA LYS A 91 -2.63 -4.51 7.02
C LYS A 91 -1.20 -3.98 7.00
N ALA A 92 -0.38 -4.41 6.04
CA ALA A 92 0.99 -3.93 5.89
C ALA A 92 1.05 -2.40 5.67
N LEU A 93 0.11 -1.84 4.92
CA LEU A 93 0.01 -0.39 4.72
C LEU A 93 -0.37 0.35 6.01
N ALA A 94 -1.30 -0.20 6.80
CA ALA A 94 -1.69 0.37 8.08
C ALA A 94 -0.52 0.34 9.08
N ASP A 95 0.18 -0.80 9.18
CA ASP A 95 1.34 -0.99 10.03
C ASP A 95 2.48 -0.02 9.64
N ALA A 96 2.77 0.11 8.34
CA ALA A 96 3.78 1.05 7.84
C ALA A 96 3.43 2.52 8.15
N ARG A 97 2.15 2.91 8.08
CA ARG A 97 1.71 4.27 8.45
C ARG A 97 1.83 4.52 9.95
N ALA A 98 1.46 3.53 10.77
CA ALA A 98 1.61 3.61 12.22
C ALA A 98 3.10 3.74 12.60
N GLU A 99 3.96 2.94 11.97
CA GLU A 99 5.39 2.96 12.20
C GLU A 99 6.04 4.28 11.75
N ALA A 100 5.68 4.80 10.57
CA ALA A 100 6.14 6.11 10.12
C ALA A 100 5.72 7.24 11.09
N THR A 101 4.51 7.15 11.64
CA THR A 101 4.04 8.11 12.66
C THR A 101 4.83 8.00 13.94
N ARG A 102 5.11 6.78 14.41
CA ARG A 102 5.92 6.50 15.61
C ARG A 102 7.33 7.06 15.45
N ILE A 103 8.01 6.73 14.35
CA ILE A 103 9.36 7.24 14.04
C ILE A 103 9.36 8.77 13.98
N GLY A 104 8.34 9.37 13.35
CA GLY A 104 8.22 10.83 13.26
C GLY A 104 8.03 11.49 14.63
N GLN A 105 7.32 10.87 15.55
CA GLN A 105 7.17 11.35 16.93
C GLN A 105 8.47 11.18 17.72
N GLU A 106 9.08 10.00 17.68
CA GLU A 106 10.35 9.73 18.36
C GLU A 106 11.48 10.68 17.91
N ALA A 107 11.59 10.94 16.60
CA ALA A 107 12.55 11.88 16.09
C ALA A 107 12.29 13.31 16.58
N ARG A 108 11.02 13.74 16.64
CA ARG A 108 10.67 15.08 17.16
C ARG A 108 10.99 15.21 18.65
N ASP A 109 10.72 14.17 19.42
CA ASP A 109 10.96 14.18 20.87
C ASP A 109 12.46 14.13 21.17
N ALA A 110 13.24 13.34 20.41
CA ALA A 110 14.70 13.35 20.50
C ALA A 110 15.29 14.73 20.14
N ILE A 111 14.85 15.34 19.03
CA ILE A 111 15.32 16.67 18.61
C ILE A 111 14.99 17.73 19.67
N LYS A 112 13.80 17.67 20.29
CA LYS A 112 13.45 18.60 21.37
C LYS A 112 14.35 18.42 22.58
N ALA A 113 14.61 17.17 23.00
CA ALA A 113 15.50 16.90 24.13
C ALA A 113 16.92 17.42 23.88
N ASP A 114 17.46 17.19 22.68
CA ASP A 114 18.77 17.69 22.27
C ASP A 114 18.80 19.23 22.21
N LEU A 115 17.73 19.85 21.71
CA LEU A 115 17.60 21.31 21.66
C LEU A 115 17.55 21.91 23.07
N ASP A 116 16.73 21.36 23.96
CA ASP A 116 16.61 21.82 25.35
C ASP A 116 17.96 21.70 26.09
N ALA A 117 18.70 20.60 25.87
CA ALA A 117 20.04 20.43 26.42
C ALA A 117 21.05 21.45 25.86
N ALA A 118 21.01 21.71 24.55
CA ALA A 118 21.89 22.70 23.91
C ALA A 118 21.57 24.13 24.38
N ILE A 119 20.29 24.46 24.58
CA ILE A 119 19.87 25.75 25.14
C ILE A 119 20.38 25.89 26.57
N ALA A 120 20.22 24.86 27.41
CA ALA A 120 20.69 24.90 28.80
C ALA A 120 22.22 25.09 28.90
N ASP A 121 23.00 24.42 28.04
CA ASP A 121 24.45 24.62 27.96
C ASP A 121 24.80 26.04 27.50
N ALA A 122 24.13 26.53 26.46
CA ALA A 122 24.34 27.88 25.95
C ALA A 122 24.04 28.94 27.02
N ASP A 123 22.92 28.80 27.75
CA ASP A 123 22.55 29.70 28.84
C ASP A 123 23.56 29.67 29.99
N ALA A 124 24.06 28.49 30.37
CA ALA A 124 25.10 28.36 31.39
C ALA A 124 26.39 29.08 30.97
N ARG A 125 26.83 28.89 29.72
CA ARG A 125 28.02 29.55 29.18
C ARG A 125 27.85 31.06 29.05
N ILE A 126 26.65 31.53 28.67
CA ILE A 126 26.33 32.96 28.62
C ILE A 126 26.37 33.55 30.03
N ALA A 127 25.82 32.87 31.03
CA ALA A 127 25.83 33.32 32.42
C ALA A 127 27.26 33.44 32.97
N GLU A 128 28.10 32.44 32.72
CA GLU A 128 29.52 32.46 33.12
C GLU A 128 30.27 33.62 32.45
N ARG A 129 30.14 33.77 31.12
CA ARG A 129 30.76 34.86 30.36
C ARG A 129 30.29 36.24 30.80
N THR A 130 29.01 36.36 31.16
CA THR A 130 28.43 37.59 31.70
C THR A 130 29.08 37.91 33.05
N SER A 131 29.18 36.94 33.96
CA SER A 131 29.81 37.12 35.27
C SER A 131 31.29 37.49 35.17
N GLU A 132 32.05 36.83 34.28
CA GLU A 132 33.46 37.17 34.01
C GLU A 132 33.59 38.61 33.48
N SER A 133 32.71 39.00 32.55
CA SER A 133 32.73 40.34 31.97
C SER A 133 32.36 41.40 33.01
N GLU A 134 31.40 41.13 33.88
CA GLU A 134 31.02 42.02 35.00
C GLU A 134 32.18 42.21 35.98
N ALA A 135 32.91 41.13 36.32
CA ALA A 135 34.08 41.19 37.18
C ALA A 135 35.21 42.03 36.55
N GLN A 136 35.52 41.80 35.26
CA GLN A 136 36.51 42.60 34.54
C GLN A 136 36.10 44.08 34.45
N ILE A 137 34.83 44.37 34.19
CA ILE A 137 34.32 45.76 34.17
C ILE A 137 34.46 46.40 35.56
N ALA A 138 34.17 45.67 36.63
CA ALA A 138 34.33 46.17 38.00
C ALA A 138 35.80 46.48 38.33
N GLU A 139 36.73 45.61 37.93
CA GLU A 139 38.17 45.83 38.07
C GLU A 139 38.64 47.07 37.28
N ILE A 140 38.25 47.18 36.01
CA ILE A 140 38.56 48.35 35.17
C ILE A 140 38.00 49.62 35.79
N ARG A 141 36.78 49.60 36.32
CA ARG A 141 36.18 50.76 37.01
C ARG A 141 36.95 51.15 38.27
N ALA A 142 37.38 50.18 39.07
CA ALA A 142 38.18 50.43 40.26
C ALA A 142 39.56 51.02 39.91
N GLY A 143 40.24 50.47 38.90
CA GLY A 143 41.51 50.98 38.40
C GLY A 143 41.38 52.38 37.80
N ALA A 144 40.33 52.61 36.99
CA ALA A 144 40.05 53.94 36.43
C ALA A 144 39.80 54.98 37.53
N ALA A 145 39.06 54.64 38.60
CA ALA A 145 38.83 55.55 39.72
C ALA A 145 40.15 55.93 40.44
N GLN A 146 41.07 54.98 40.59
CA GLN A 146 42.41 55.25 41.14
C GLN A 146 43.23 56.15 40.22
N SER A 147 43.32 55.82 38.92
CA SER A 147 44.06 56.63 37.94
C SER A 147 43.49 58.04 37.80
N VAL A 148 42.16 58.21 37.85
CA VAL A 148 41.53 59.54 37.85
C VAL A 148 41.92 60.33 39.09
N THR A 149 42.01 59.68 40.26
CA THR A 149 42.43 60.33 41.51
C THR A 149 43.89 60.78 41.44
N GLU A 150 44.79 59.94 40.92
CA GLU A 150 46.20 60.28 40.72
C GLU A 150 46.37 61.44 39.74
N VAL A 151 45.74 61.37 38.57
CA VAL A 151 45.78 62.45 37.56
C VAL A 151 45.18 63.74 38.13
N ALA A 152 44.10 63.67 38.91
CA ALA A 152 43.52 64.85 39.55
C ALA A 152 44.48 65.50 40.57
N LYS A 153 45.23 64.70 41.34
CA LYS A 153 46.26 65.20 42.27
C LYS A 153 47.41 65.86 41.53
N ASP A 154 47.91 65.23 40.47
CA ASP A 154 49.01 65.77 39.66
C ASP A 154 48.61 67.09 38.97
N VAL A 155 47.43 67.13 38.34
CA VAL A 155 46.91 68.34 37.68
C VAL A 155 46.65 69.44 38.70
N ALA A 156 46.11 69.13 39.89
CA ALA A 156 45.90 70.13 40.94
C ALA A 156 47.22 70.71 41.46
N ALA A 157 48.26 69.88 41.63
CA ALA A 157 49.58 70.34 42.07
C ALA A 157 50.23 71.26 41.03
N GLU A 158 50.17 70.88 39.74
CA GLU A 158 50.64 71.70 38.62
C GLU A 158 49.90 73.05 38.54
N LEU A 159 48.58 73.06 38.71
CA LEU A 159 47.78 74.29 38.73
C LEU A 159 48.16 75.21 39.89
N VAL A 160 48.41 74.67 41.09
CA VAL A 160 48.84 75.46 42.26
C VAL A 160 50.21 76.10 42.01
N GLN A 161 51.15 75.38 41.40
CA GLN A 161 52.46 75.94 41.02
C GLN A 161 52.32 77.02 39.93
N ALA A 162 51.53 76.77 38.89
CA ALA A 162 51.31 77.71 37.79
C ALA A 162 50.66 79.02 38.24
N LEU A 163 49.81 78.97 39.28
CA LEU A 163 49.15 80.14 39.88
C LEU A 163 50.01 80.86 40.95
N GLY A 164 51.26 80.44 41.15
CA GLY A 164 52.23 81.09 42.03
C GLY A 164 52.17 80.67 43.51
N GLY A 165 51.48 79.56 43.82
CA GLY A 165 51.45 78.96 45.15
C GLY A 165 52.54 77.91 45.36
N SER A 166 52.87 77.62 46.62
CA SER A 166 53.69 76.45 46.97
C SER A 166 52.78 75.21 47.01
N ALA A 167 52.99 74.27 46.08
CA ALA A 167 52.26 73.01 46.06
C ALA A 167 52.76 72.09 47.19
N ASP A 168 52.25 72.30 48.40
CA ASP A 168 52.40 71.34 49.48
C ASP A 168 51.62 70.07 49.13
N LYS A 169 52.37 68.98 48.88
CA LYS A 169 51.81 67.71 48.40
C LYS A 169 50.77 67.13 49.37
N GLY A 170 50.98 67.26 50.67
CA GLY A 170 50.05 66.76 51.69
C GLY A 170 48.73 67.53 51.69
N ALA A 171 48.77 68.85 51.55
CA ALA A 171 47.57 69.70 51.49
C ALA A 171 46.77 69.50 50.20
N VAL A 172 47.44 69.37 49.05
CA VAL A 172 46.79 69.11 47.75
C VAL A 172 46.13 67.73 47.75
N ASP A 173 46.83 66.69 48.20
CA ASP A 173 46.30 65.33 48.27
C ASP A 173 45.07 65.25 49.18
N ALA A 174 45.11 65.88 50.36
CA ALA A 174 43.99 65.92 51.29
C ALA A 174 42.78 66.69 50.73
N ALA A 175 43.02 67.81 50.02
CA ALA A 175 41.95 68.58 49.39
C ALA A 175 41.28 67.80 48.26
N VAL A 176 42.06 67.15 47.38
CA VAL A 176 41.53 66.32 46.29
C VAL A 176 40.79 65.11 46.85
N ASP A 177 41.35 64.40 47.83
CA ASP A 177 40.69 63.24 48.46
C ASP A 177 39.36 63.62 49.11
N SER A 178 39.26 64.81 49.73
CA SER A 178 38.00 65.30 50.31
C SER A 178 36.92 65.57 49.28
N ARG A 179 37.31 65.97 48.06
CA ARG A 179 36.39 66.25 46.94
C ARG A 179 35.99 64.99 46.19
N VAL A 180 36.90 64.03 46.05
CA VAL A 180 36.64 62.74 45.40
C VAL A 180 35.79 61.81 46.27
N LYS A 181 35.93 61.85 47.60
CA LYS A 181 35.13 61.03 48.54
C LYS A 181 33.79 61.65 48.94
N GLY A 182 33.53 62.91 48.60
CA GLY A 182 32.37 63.69 49.03
C GLY A 182 31.25 63.86 48.00
N ALA A 183 31.38 63.25 46.82
CA ALA A 183 30.37 63.18 45.75
C ALA A 183 29.94 61.72 45.52
#